data_AF-A0A3R8ASW6-F1
#
_entry.id   AF-A0A3R8ASW6-F1
#
_cell.length_a   1.000
_cell.length_b   1.000
_cell.length_c   1.000
_cell.angle_alpha   90.00
_cell.angle_beta   90.00
_cell.angle_gamma   90.00
#
_symmetry.space_group_name_H-M   'P 1'
#
loop_
_entity.id
_entity.type
_entity.pdbx_description
1 polymer ?
#
loop_
_entity_poly.entity_id
_entity_poly.type
_entity_poly.pdbx_seq_one_letter_code
_entity_poly.pdbx_strand_id
1 'polypeptide(L)' 'MSSNKSFIPEYWKGKNKEKISCKEKINILNSNIYELHEMIADVYDEAILIGIDEEQLKDVLKKIIKSLKNNLKNV' A
#
# COMPACT_ATOMS: atom_id res chain seq x y z
N MET A 1 7.76 9.02 -17.48
CA MET A 1 6.51 8.66 -18.19
C MET A 1 5.42 8.54 -17.14
N SER A 2 4.52 9.51 -17.14
CA SER A 2 3.44 9.65 -16.16
C SER A 2 2.31 8.69 -16.52
N SER A 3 1.89 7.81 -15.62
CA SER A 3 0.69 6.98 -15.80
C SER A 3 0.07 6.63 -14.45
N ASN A 4 -0.96 7.40 -14.06
CA ASN A 4 -1.97 7.17 -13.03
C ASN A 4 -1.56 6.48 -11.72
N LYS A 5 -0.94 7.27 -10.83
CA LYS A 5 -0.94 7.01 -9.38
C LYS A 5 -2.34 7.24 -8.82
N SER A 6 -3.20 6.22 -8.72
CA SER A 6 -4.44 6.39 -7.94
C SER A 6 -4.84 5.17 -7.12
N PHE A 7 -3.87 4.48 -6.52
CA PHE A 7 -4.15 3.60 -5.37
C PHE A 7 -4.44 4.41 -4.09
N ILE A 8 -4.25 5.73 -4.10
CA ILE A 8 -4.68 6.63 -3.02
C ILE A 8 -6.14 7.06 -3.26
N PRO A 9 -7.03 6.96 -2.25
CA PRO A 9 -8.41 7.40 -2.39
C PRO A 9 -8.54 8.94 -2.39
N GLU A 10 -9.65 9.46 -2.91
CA GLU A 10 -9.96 10.91 -2.86
C GLU A 10 -9.97 11.46 -1.42
N TYR A 11 -10.39 10.63 -0.46
CA TYR A 11 -10.31 10.93 0.96
C TYR A 11 -10.22 9.67 1.80
N TRP A 12 -9.51 9.79 2.93
CA TRP A 12 -9.46 8.75 3.95
C TRP A 12 -10.66 8.83 4.88
N LYS A 13 -11.18 7.67 5.27
CA LYS A 13 -12.31 7.55 6.19
C LYS A 13 -11.83 7.07 7.57
N GLY A 14 -12.37 7.68 8.62
CA GLY A 14 -12.25 7.19 9.99
C GLY A 14 -13.16 5.98 10.24
N LYS A 15 -13.10 5.43 11.45
CA LYS A 15 -13.89 4.24 11.84
C LYS A 15 -15.40 4.48 11.77
N ASN A 16 -15.85 5.71 11.97
CA ASN A 16 -17.26 6.10 11.90
C ASN A 16 -17.67 6.55 10.49
N LYS A 17 -16.86 6.24 9.47
CA LYS A 17 -17.04 6.61 8.05
C LYS A 17 -16.95 8.11 7.77
N GLU A 18 -16.53 8.91 8.75
CA GLU A 18 -16.27 10.33 8.62
C GLU A 18 -14.99 10.59 7.81
N LYS A 19 -14.95 11.68 7.07
CA LYS A 19 -13.74 12.10 6.36
C LYS A 19 -12.68 12.55 7.36
N ILE A 20 -11.48 11.98 7.28
CA ILE A 20 -10.33 12.46 8.06
C ILE A 20 -9.94 13.85 7.53
N SER A 21 -9.92 14.85 8.42
CA SER A 21 -9.67 16.26 8.06
C SER A 21 -8.21 16.71 8.28
N CYS A 22 -7.44 15.95 9.05
CA CYS A 22 -6.05 16.28 9.37
C CYS A 22 -5.15 16.07 8.13
N LYS A 23 -4.91 17.16 7.39
CA LYS A 23 -4.15 17.16 6.13
C LYS A 23 -2.73 16.61 6.30
N GLU A 24 -2.03 16.98 7.38
CA GLU A 24 -0.65 16.55 7.62
C GLU A 24 -0.53 15.02 7.76
N LYS A 25 -1.37 14.40 8.60
CA LYS A 25 -1.39 12.94 8.76
C LYS A 25 -1.73 12.21 7.46
N ILE A 26 -2.64 12.77 6.65
CA ILE A 26 -2.98 12.23 5.33
C ILE A 26 -1.80 12.31 4.38
N ASN A 27 -1.09 13.43 4.33
CA ASN A 27 0.07 13.58 3.46
C ASN A 27 1.19 12.59 3.82
N ILE A 28 1.45 12.40 5.11
CA ILE A 28 2.41 11.39 5.59
C ILE A 28 1.96 9.99 5.17
N LEU A 29 0.70 9.63 5.40
CA LEU A 29 0.17 8.31 5.01
C LEU A 29 0.28 8.09 3.49
N ASN A 30 -0.02 9.11 2.68
CA ASN A 30 0.12 9.02 1.24
C ASN A 30 1.58 8.83 0.81
N SER A 31 2.53 9.54 1.43
CA SER A 31 3.98 9.33 1.18
C SER A 31 4.39 7.90 1.48
N ASN A 32 4.01 7.38 2.65
CA ASN A 32 4.34 6.03 3.07
C ASN A 32 3.78 4.98 2.08
N ILE A 33 2.58 5.18 1.53
CA ILE A 33 2.00 4.25 0.55
C ILE A 33 2.75 4.33 -0.78
N TYR A 34 3.19 5.52 -1.20
CA TYR A 34 4.04 5.65 -2.39
C TYR A 34 5.39 4.96 -2.20
N GLU A 35 6.04 5.15 -1.06
CA GLU A 35 7.31 4.48 -0.74
C GLU A 35 7.15 2.96 -0.72
N LEU A 36 6.08 2.45 -0.10
CA LEU A 36 5.76 1.03 -0.11
C LEU A 36 5.54 0.50 -1.53
N HIS A 37 4.87 1.26 -2.39
CA HIS A 37 4.68 0.88 -3.79
C HIS A 37 6.02 0.71 -4.52
N GLU A 38 6.93 1.67 -4.40
CA GLU A 38 8.25 1.57 -5.04
C GLU A 38 9.01 0.34 -4.53
N MET A 39 9.02 0.10 -3.21
CA MET A 39 9.66 -1.10 -2.65
C MET A 39 9.06 -2.41 -3.19
N ILE A 40 7.73 -2.48 -3.35
CA ILE A 40 7.07 -3.66 -3.91
C ILE A 40 7.40 -3.80 -5.41
N ALA A 41 7.51 -2.69 -6.14
CA ALA A 41 7.88 -2.71 -7.55
C ALA A 41 9.31 -3.24 -7.74
N ASP A 42 10.26 -2.81 -6.90
CA ASP A 42 11.63 -3.33 -6.93
C ASP A 42 11.66 -4.86 -6.69
N VAL A 43 10.93 -5.34 -5.67
CA VAL A 43 10.79 -6.78 -5.39
C VAL A 43 10.13 -7.53 -6.55
N TYR A 44 9.15 -6.89 -7.20
CA TYR A 44 8.47 -7.45 -8.36
C TYR A 44 9.47 -7.65 -9.51
N ASP A 45 10.20 -6.60 -9.87
CA ASP A 45 11.17 -6.62 -10.97
C ASP A 45 12.29 -7.64 -10.71
N GLU A 46 12.80 -7.74 -9.49
CA GLU A 46 13.79 -8.76 -9.11
C GLU A 46 13.26 -10.19 -9.28
N ALA A 47 12.01 -10.43 -8.89
CA ALA A 47 11.38 -11.74 -9.03
C ALA A 47 11.16 -12.13 -10.50
N ILE A 48 10.73 -11.17 -11.34
CA ILE A 48 10.56 -11.41 -12.78
C ILE A 48 11.91 -11.68 -13.44
N LEU A 49 12.96 -10.97 -13.03
CA LEU A 49 14.32 -11.14 -13.56
C LEU A 49 14.85 -12.58 -13.41
N ILE A 50 14.47 -13.27 -12.33
CA ILE A 50 14.89 -14.66 -12.06
C ILE A 50 13.86 -15.71 -12.53
N GLY A 51 12.80 -15.30 -13.22
CA GLY A 51 11.81 -16.19 -13.82
C GLY A 51 10.74 -16.72 -12.88
N ILE A 52 10.42 -15.99 -11.80
CA ILE A 52 9.27 -16.33 -10.94
C ILE A 52 7.96 -16.04 -11.67
N ASP A 53 6.95 -16.90 -11.44
CA ASP A 53 5.60 -16.68 -11.93
C ASP A 53 4.94 -15.44 -11.29
N GLU A 54 4.45 -14.54 -12.14
CA GLU A 54 3.87 -13.25 -11.73
C GLU A 54 2.68 -13.41 -10.78
N GLU A 55 1.80 -14.38 -11.06
CA GLU A 55 0.58 -14.59 -10.29
C GLU A 55 0.90 -15.21 -8.93
N GLN A 56 1.85 -16.14 -8.87
CA GLN A 56 2.37 -16.68 -7.62
C GLN A 56 2.94 -15.56 -6.72
N LEU A 57 3.74 -14.64 -7.28
CA LEU A 57 4.30 -13.53 -6.52
C LEU A 57 3.21 -12.58 -6.00
N LYS A 58 2.25 -12.20 -6.87
CA LYS A 58 1.11 -11.37 -6.46
C LYS A 58 0.32 -12.04 -5.33
N ASP A 59 0.17 -13.35 -5.34
CA ASP A 59 -0.52 -14.09 -4.27
C ASP A 59 0.27 -14.10 -2.96
N VAL A 60 1.60 -14.19 -3.00
CA VAL A 60 2.45 -14.01 -1.81
C VAL A 60 2.26 -12.60 -1.23
N LEU A 61 2.32 -11.55 -2.06
CA LEU A 61 2.12 -10.17 -1.62
C LEU A 61 0.72 -9.96 -1.01
N LYS A 62 -0.33 -10.52 -1.63
CA LYS A 62 -1.70 -10.50 -1.07
C LYS A 62 -1.76 -11.18 0.30
N LYS A 63 -1.05 -12.30 0.50
CA LYS A 63 -1.00 -13.00 1.80
C LYS A 63 -0.31 -12.16 2.88
N ILE A 64 0.76 -11.45 2.53
CA ILE A 64 1.44 -10.51 3.44
C ILE A 64 0.45 -9.45 3.92
N ILE A 65 -0.24 -8.77 3.00
CA ILE A 65 -1.23 -7.73 3.35
C ILE A 65 -2.37 -8.31 4.21
N LYS A 66 -2.89 -9.50 3.87
CA LYS A 66 -3.93 -10.17 4.67
C LYS A 66 -3.49 -10.56 6.07
N SER A 67 -2.19 -10.77 6.29
CA SER A 67 -1.63 -11.17 7.59
C SER A 67 -1.42 -9.99 8.56
N LEU A 68 -1.46 -8.75 8.07
CA LEU A 68 -1.24 -7.55 8.88
C LEU A 68 -2.28 -7.44 10.00
N LYS A 69 -1.81 -7.19 11.22
CA LYS A 69 -2.63 -6.97 12.40
C LYS A 69 -2.32 -5.60 12.99
N ASN A 70 -3.34 -4.92 13.48
CA ASN A 70 -3.14 -3.70 14.25
C ASN A 70 -2.61 -4.05 15.64
N ASN A 71 -1.47 -3.45 16.03
CA ASN A 71 -0.86 -3.64 17.34
C ASN A 71 -1.16 -2.49 18.33
N LEU A 72 -1.91 -1.48 17.91
CA LEU A 72 -2.23 -0.33 18.74
C LEU A 72 -3.31 -0.69 19.77
N LYS A 73 -3.00 -0.48 21.06
CA LYS A 73 -3.85 -0.90 22.19
C LYS A 73 -5.12 -0.06 22.41
N ASN A 74 -5.20 1.14 21.82
CA ASN A 74 -6.27 2.12 22.08
C ASN A 74 -6.71 2.87 20.81
N VAL A 75 -7.18 2.15 19.79
CA VAL A 75 -7.78 2.75 18.58
C VAL A 75 -9.25 2.43 18.56
#